data_AF-A0A2S6GZS7-F1
#
_entry.id   AF-A0A2S6GZS7-F1
#
_cell.length_a   1.000
_cell.length_b   1.000
_cell.length_c   1.000
_cell.angle_alpha   90.00
_cell.angle_beta   90.00
_cell.angle_gamma   90.00
#
_symmetry.space_group_name_H-M   'P 1'
#
loop_
_entity.id
_entity.type
_entity.pdbx_description
1 polymer ?
#
loop_
_entity_poly.entity_id
_entity_poly.type
_entity_poly.pdbx_seq_one_letter_code
_entity_poly.pdbx_strand_id
1 'polypeptide(L)' 'MKGSCLCGAVEYEIDSIDMPVAHCHCRTCQKAHAALFASTAAMLQGDMPNYTDIEPVIQISEVLISQ' A
#
# COMPACT_ATOMS: atom_id res chain seq x y z
N MET A 1 -14.63 8.64 3.78
CA MET A 1 -14.64 7.55 2.76
C MET A 1 -14.04 6.32 3.41
N LYS A 2 -14.70 5.15 3.32
CA LYS A 2 -14.24 3.91 3.95
C LYS A 2 -13.57 2.97 2.94
N GLY A 3 -12.53 2.28 3.38
CA GLY A 3 -11.81 1.30 2.59
C GLY A 3 -11.34 0.13 3.45
N SER A 4 -11.01 -0.98 2.80
CA SER A 4 -10.50 -2.18 3.46
C SER A 4 -9.50 -2.92 2.56
N CYS A 5 -8.71 -3.80 3.15
CA CYS A 5 -7.97 -4.80 2.37
C CYS A 5 -8.94 -5.86 1.82
N LEU A 6 -8.50 -6.62 0.80
CA LEU A 6 -9.34 -7.60 0.12
C LEU A 6 -9.88 -8.71 1.04
N CYS A 7 -9.12 -9.09 2.08
CA CYS A 7 -9.55 -10.09 3.06
C CYS A 7 -10.41 -9.51 4.19
N GLY A 8 -10.57 -8.19 4.28
CA GLY A 8 -11.34 -7.51 5.32
C GLY A 8 -10.67 -7.42 6.70
N ALA A 9 -9.46 -7.95 6.88
CA ALA A 9 -8.75 -7.90 8.16
C ALA A 9 -8.25 -6.50 8.53
N VAL A 10 -8.16 -5.59 7.56
CA VAL A 10 -7.72 -4.20 7.74
C VAL A 10 -8.77 -3.30 7.14
N GLU A 11 -9.21 -2.32 7.93
CA GLU A 11 -10.19 -1.31 7.55
C GLU A 11 -9.61 0.07 7.86
N TYR A 12 -9.94 1.06 7.04
CA TYR A 12 -9.51 2.44 7.21
C TYR A 12 -10.59 3.41 6.73
N GLU A 13 -10.52 4.64 7.23
CA GLU A 13 -11.40 5.74 6.84
C GLU A 13 -10.55 6.98 6.56
N ILE A 14 -10.85 7.68 5.47
CA ILE A 14 -10.20 8.93 5.05
C ILE A 14 -11.25 10.02 4.89
N ASP A 15 -10.97 11.24 5.34
CA ASP A 15 -11.94 12.33 5.28
C ASP A 15 -12.05 12.94 3.88
N SER A 16 -10.91 13.16 3.21
CA SER A 16 -10.83 13.73 1.86
C SER A 16 -9.63 13.23 1.08
N ILE A 17 -9.65 13.50 -0.23
CA ILE A 17 -8.52 13.31 -1.13
C ILE A 17 -8.15 14.69 -1.67
N ASP A 18 -6.88 15.07 -1.55
CA ASP A 18 -6.42 16.43 -1.89
C ASP A 18 -5.89 16.55 -3.31
N MET A 19 -5.63 15.43 -3.98
CA MET A 19 -5.10 15.38 -5.35
C MET A 19 -5.88 14.40 -6.23
N PRO A 20 -5.89 14.61 -7.55
CA PRO A 20 -6.49 13.65 -8.47
C PRO A 20 -5.90 12.24 -8.31
N VAL A 21 -6.75 11.23 -8.49
CA VAL A 21 -6.30 9.85 -8.59
C VAL A 21 -5.39 9.71 -9.82
N ALA A 22 -4.20 9.15 -9.61
CA ALA A 22 -3.21 8.89 -10.64
C ALA A 22 -3.00 7.38 -10.83
N HIS A 23 -2.47 6.99 -11.99
CA HIS A 23 -2.10 5.61 -12.29
C HIS A 23 -0.57 5.51 -12.44
N CYS A 24 0.07 4.85 -11.48
CA CYS A 24 1.52 4.64 -11.50
C CYS A 24 1.87 3.36 -12.28
N HIS A 25 2.74 3.49 -13.27
CA HIS A 25 3.18 2.41 -14.15
C HIS A 25 4.60 1.89 -13.83
N CYS A 26 5.20 2.30 -12.71
CA CYS A 26 6.56 1.86 -12.40
C CYS A 26 6.62 0.36 -12.09
N ARG A 27 7.79 -0.25 -12.30
CA ARG A 27 8.00 -1.70 -12.08
C ARG A 27 7.66 -2.15 -10.66
N THR A 28 7.98 -1.32 -9.66
CA THR A 28 7.68 -1.60 -8.26
C THR A 28 6.17 -1.71 -8.02
N CYS A 29 5.39 -0.73 -8.50
CA CYS A 29 3.94 -0.73 -8.36
C CYS A 29 3.30 -1.88 -9.14
N GLN A 30 3.77 -2.18 -10.35
CA GLN A 30 3.30 -3.34 -11.10
C GLN A 30 3.48 -4.64 -10.32
N LYS A 31 4.67 -4.84 -9.73
CA LYS A 31 4.99 -6.03 -8.95
C LYS A 31 4.18 -6.12 -7.66
N ALA A 32 4.05 -5.01 -6.92
CA ALA A 32 3.35 -4.97 -5.65
C ALA A 32 1.85 -5.27 -5.79
N HIS A 33 1.22 -4.76 -6.86
CA HIS A 33 -0.22 -4.92 -7.09
C HIS A 33 -0.57 -6.05 -8.06
N ALA A 34 0.42 -6.75 -8.63
CA ALA A 34 0.25 -7.75 -9.68
C ALA A 34 -0.65 -7.25 -10.85
N ALA A 35 -0.49 -5.98 -11.24
CA ALA A 35 -1.32 -5.29 -12.21
C ALA A 35 -0.48 -4.41 -13.15
N LEU A 36 -1.06 -3.96 -14.28
CA LEU A 36 -0.39 -3.07 -15.24
C LEU A 36 -0.06 -1.69 -14.65
N PHE A 37 -0.83 -1.26 -13.66
CA PHE A 37 -0.63 -0.02 -12.92
C PHE A 37 -1.25 -0.12 -11.52
N ALA A 38 -0.82 0.78 -10.65
CA ALA A 38 -1.46 1.01 -9.36
C ALA A 38 -2.22 2.34 -9.39
N SER A 39 -3.48 2.32 -8.97
CA SER A 39 -4.25 3.55 -8.71
C SER A 39 -3.81 4.13 -7.37
N THR A 40 -3.29 5.35 -7.40
CA THR A 40 -2.78 6.06 -6.22
C THR A 40 -3.49 7.39 -6.08
N ALA A 41 -3.93 7.72 -4.88
CA ALA A 41 -4.43 9.05 -4.54
C ALA A 41 -3.49 9.66 -3.51
N ALA A 42 -3.18 10.95 -3.64
CA ALA A 42 -2.44 11.64 -2.60
C ALA A 42 -3.42 12.32 -1.65
N MET A 43 -3.10 12.23 -0.37
CA MET A 43 -3.70 12.98 0.72
C MET A 43 -2.57 13.65 1.48
N LEU A 44 -2.83 14.83 2.03
CA LEU A 44 -1.88 15.51 2.91
C LEU A 44 -1.65 14.61 4.13
N GLN A 45 -0.38 14.33 4.44
CA GLN A 45 0.06 13.50 5.58
C GLN A 45 -0.37 14.05 6.96
N GLY A 46 -1.17 15.13 7.02
CA GLY A 46 -1.73 15.64 8.26
C GLY A 46 -2.71 14.69 8.94
N ASP A 47 -3.47 13.92 8.15
CA ASP A 47 -4.51 13.00 8.66
C ASP A 47 -4.13 11.51 8.59
N MET A 48 -3.05 11.15 7.90
CA MET A 48 -2.52 9.78 7.99
C MET A 48 -1.58 9.73 9.22
N PRO A 49 -1.83 8.86 10.22
CA PRO A 49 -0.92 8.72 11.35
C PRO A 49 0.49 8.46 10.82
N ASN A 50 1.44 9.29 11.24
CA ASN A 50 2.81 9.24 10.78
C ASN A 50 3.36 7.84 11.13
N TYR A 51 3.55 6.99 10.12
CA TYR A 51 4.05 5.61 10.31
C TYR A 51 5.54 5.56 10.68
N THR A 52 6.12 6.68 11.13
CA THR A 52 7.51 6.81 11.56
C THR A 52 7.87 5.92 12.75
N ASP A 53 6.88 5.43 13.48
CA ASP A 53 7.07 4.53 14.62
C ASP A 53 6.96 3.04 14.24
N ILE A 54 6.81 2.71 12.95
CA ILE A 54 6.82 1.31 12.49
C ILE A 54 8.26 0.81 12.43
N GLU A 55 8.59 -0.15 13.29
CA GLU A 55 9.80 -0.95 13.12
C GLU A 55 9.66 -1.85 11.87
N PRO A 56 10.60 -1.80 10.92
CA PRO A 56 10.52 -2.63 9.72
C PRO A 56 10.71 -4.09 10.09
N VAL A 57 9.65 -4.90 9.94
CA VAL A 57 9.73 -6.36 10.08
C VAL A 57 10.21 -6.95 8.75
N ILE A 58 11.45 -7.43 8.72
CA ILE A 58 11.99 -8.17 7.57
C ILE A 58 11.57 -9.63 7.71
N GLN A 59 10.62 -10.07 6.90
CA GLN A 59 10.29 -11.48 6.82
C GLN A 59 11.33 -12.20 5.94
N ILE A 60 12.20 -13.00 6.55
CA ILE A 60 13.10 -13.92 5.84
C ILE A 60 12.39 -15.26 5.71
N SER A 61 11.91 -15.59 4.51
CA SER A 61 11.45 -16.93 4.20
C SER A 61 12.64 -17.77 3.71
N GLU A 62 12.99 -18.85 4.41
CA GLU A 62 13.96 -19.83 3.93
C GLU A 62 13.41 -20.50 2.67
N VAL A 63 14.08 -20.28 1.53
CA VAL A 63 13.80 -21.02 0.29
C VAL A 63 14.66 -22.27 0.34
N LEU A 64 14.05 -23.41 0.68
CA LEU A 64 14.70 -24.72 0.52
C LEU A 64 14.79 -25.02 -0.98
N ILE A 65 15.98 -24.83 -1.56
CA ILE A 65 16.26 -25.25 -2.93
C ILE A 65 16.52 -26.76 -2.87
N SER A 66 15.54 -27.58 -3.29
CA SER A 66 15.75 -29.03 -3.38
C SER A 66 16.84 -29.29 -4.42
N GLN A 67 17.89 -30.00 -4.02
CA GLN A 67 18.83 -30.63 -4.95
C GLN A 67 18.20 -31.86 -5.60
#